data_AF-A0A0M0LMH5-F1
#
_entry.id   AF-A0A0M0LMH5-F1
#
_cell.length_a   1.000
_cell.length_b   1.000
_cell.length_c   1.000
_cell.angle_alpha   90.00
_cell.angle_beta   90.00
_cell.angle_gamma   90.00
#
_symmetry.space_group_name_H-M   'P 1'
#
loop_
_entity.id
_entity.type
_entity.pdbx_description
1 polymer ?
#
loop_
_entity_poly.entity_id
_entity_poly.type
_entity_poly.pdbx_seq_one_letter_code
_entity_poly.pdbx_strand_id
1 'polypeptide(L)' 'MDITFLFISLYLTPILSIIFCLNLVAILKKIKRDEKTAKNTFWLTTSFLLIVWSIAVSAILGAY' A
#
# COMPACT_ATOMS: atom_id res chain seq x y z
N MET A 1 11.17 1.87 -20.13
CA MET A 1 10.83 1.61 -18.71
C MET A 1 12.13 1.60 -17.92
N ASP A 2 12.41 2.64 -17.14
CA ASP A 2 13.68 2.75 -16.40
C ASP A 2 13.85 1.60 -15.41
N ILE A 3 15.05 1.01 -15.36
CA ILE A 3 15.39 -0.15 -14.52
C ILE A 3 15.15 0.16 -13.03
N THR A 4 15.30 1.42 -12.63
CA THR A 4 14.98 1.93 -11.29
C THR A 4 13.49 1.81 -10.96
N PHE A 5 12.60 2.07 -11.92
CA PHE A 5 11.15 1.96 -11.73
C PHE A 5 10.71 0.50 -11.60
N LEU A 6 11.32 -0.41 -12.37
CA LEU A 6 11.13 -1.85 -12.22
C LEU A 6 11.59 -2.34 -10.84
N PHE A 7 12.75 -1.89 -10.37
CA PHE A 7 13.26 -2.28 -9.06
C PHE A 7 12.36 -1.81 -7.92
N ILE A 8 11.88 -0.58 -7.99
CA ILE A 8 10.92 -0.03 -7.02
C ILE A 8 9.61 -0.82 -7.09
N SER A 9 9.07 -1.06 -8.28
CA SER A 9 7.79 -1.75 -8.40
C SER A 9 7.86 -3.22 -7.97
N LEU A 10 9.01 -3.89 -8.17
CA LEU A 10 9.20 -5.29 -7.80
C LEU A 10 9.46 -5.50 -6.31
N TYR A 11 10.18 -4.58 -5.64
CA TYR A 11 10.53 -4.74 -4.23
C TYR A 11 9.68 -3.89 -3.28
N LEU A 12 9.36 -2.64 -3.65
CA LEU A 12 8.62 -1.72 -2.79
C LEU A 12 7.14 -2.10 -2.72
N THR A 13 6.52 -2.44 -3.86
CA THR A 13 5.08 -2.82 -3.93
C THR A 13 4.71 -4.02 -3.05
N PRO A 14 5.43 -5.16 -3.05
CA PRO A 14 5.10 -6.27 -2.15
C PRO A 14 5.29 -5.92 -0.67
N ILE A 15 6.30 -5.10 -0.33
CA ILE A 15 6.49 -4.61 1.05
C ILE A 15 5.30 -3.74 1.47
N LEU A 16 4.85 -2.82 0.63
CA LEU A 16 3.66 -2.00 0.91
C LEU A 16 2.39 -2.86 1.03
N SER A 17 2.25 -3.90 0.21
CA SER A 17 1.10 -4.82 0.28
C SER A 17 1.08 -5.58 1.61
N ILE A 18 2.24 -6.04 2.10
CA ILE A 18 2.33 -6.67 3.42
C ILE A 18 1.93 -5.68 4.52
N ILE A 19 2.46 -4.45 4.47
CA ILE A 19 2.11 -3.37 5.42
C ILE A 19 0.61 -3.05 5.38
N PHE A 20 0.01 -3.01 4.19
CA PHE A 20 -1.43 -2.81 4.01
C PHE A 20 -2.25 -3.93 4.67
N CYS A 21 -1.92 -5.19 4.38
CA CYS A 21 -2.59 -6.35 4.98
C CYS A 21 -2.47 -6.36 6.51
N LEU A 22 -1.26 -6.11 7.05
CA LEU A 22 -1.04 -6.07 8.49
C LEU A 22 -1.80 -4.93 9.18
N ASN A 23 -1.84 -3.74 8.56
CA ASN A 23 -2.63 -2.63 9.08
C ASN A 23 -4.13 -2.90 9.03
N LEU A 24 -4.63 -3.57 7.99
CA LEU A 24 -6.04 -3.97 7.91
C LEU A 24 -6.42 -4.91 9.05
N VAL A 25 -5.61 -5.95 9.28
CA VAL A 25 -5.80 -6.90 10.38
C VAL A 25 -5.71 -6.19 11.74
N ALA A 26 -4.78 -5.24 11.91
CA ALA A 26 -4.65 -4.45 13.12
C ALA A 26 -5.88 -3.56 13.37
N ILE A 27 -6.42 -2.90 12.34
CA ILE A 27 -7.65 -2.11 12.43
C ILE A 27 -8.83 -2.99 12.82
N LEU A 28 -9.02 -4.15 12.17
CA LEU A 28 -10.08 -5.10 12.49
C LEU A 28 -10.02 -5.58 13.95
N LYS A 29 -8.81 -5.86 14.46
CA LYS A 29 -8.60 -6.22 15.87
C LYS A 29 -8.88 -5.06 16.83
N LYS A 30 -8.53 -3.82 16.44
CA LYS A 30 -8.75 -2.60 17.23
C LYS A 30 -10.21 -2.17 17.29
N ILE A 31 -10.95 -2.29 16.18
CA ILE A 31 -12.40 -2.05 16.13
C ILE A 31 -13.11 -2.99 17.10
N LYS A 32 -12.72 -4.27 17.14
CA LYS A 32 -13.29 -5.25 18.08
C LYS A 32 -12.97 -4.94 19.55
N ARG A 33 -11.94 -4.13 19.82
CA ARG A 33 -11.48 -3.76 21.17
C ARG A 33 -11.81 -2.31 21.55
N ASP A 34 -12.58 -1.59 20.73
CA ASP A 34 -12.91 -0.16 20.91
C ASP A 34 -11.67 0.75 21.08
N GLU A 35 -10.55 0.38 20.43
CA GLU A 35 -9.33 1.17 20.47
C GLU A 35 -9.24 2.20 19.33
N LYS A 36 -8.53 3.31 19.57
CA LYS A 36 -8.29 4.34 18.55
C LYS A 36 -7.59 3.75 17.31
N THR A 37 -8.30 3.77 16.18
CA THR A 37 -7.83 3.25 14.88
C THR A 37 -7.12 4.28 14.01
N ALA A 38 -7.19 5.58 14.36
CA ALA A 38 -6.73 6.69 13.52
C ALA A 38 -5.30 6.52 12.95
N LYS A 39 -4.33 6.07 13.76
CA LYS A 39 -2.93 5.88 13.32
C LYS A 39 -2.77 4.72 12.33
N ASN A 40 -3.52 3.63 12.53
CA ASN A 40 -3.48 2.49 11.63
C ASN A 40 -4.28 2.75 10.35
N THR A 41 -5.40 3.47 10.43
CA THR A 41 -6.17 3.91 9.27
C THR A 41 -5.34 4.83 8.37
N PHE A 42 -4.60 5.77 8.95
CA PHE A 42 -3.70 6.63 8.18
C PHE A 42 -2.65 5.80 7.42
N TRP A 43 -1.96 4.88 8.10
CA TRP A 43 -0.99 3.99 7.45
C TRP A 43 -1.62 3.10 6.37
N LEU A 44 -2.82 2.57 6.61
CA LEU A 44 -3.57 1.78 5.64
C LEU A 44 -3.87 2.62 4.38
N THR A 45 -4.44 3.81 4.54
CA THR A 45 -4.82 4.69 3.43
C THR A 45 -3.61 5.15 2.65
N THR A 46 -2.51 5.52 3.32
CA THR A 46 -1.25 5.89 2.64
C THR A 46 -0.66 4.72 1.87
N SER A 47 -0.59 3.51 2.45
CA SER A 47 -0.10 2.33 1.75
C SER A 47 -0.98 1.97 0.55
N PHE A 48 -2.30 2.03 0.70
CA PHE A 48 -3.24 1.75 -0.39
C PHE A 48 -3.10 2.74 -1.54
N LEU A 49 -3.03 4.04 -1.22
CA LEU A 49 -2.86 5.10 -2.20
C LEU A 49 -1.57 4.88 -3.01
N LEU A 50 -0.46 4.57 -2.34
CA LEU A 50 0.83 4.33 -2.99
C LEU A 50 0.83 3.07 -3.87
N ILE A 51 0.13 2.01 -3.48
CA ILE A 51 -0.03 0.79 -4.30
C ILE A 51 -0.85 1.10 -5.56
N VAL A 52 -2.02 1.72 -5.41
CA VAL A 52 -2.90 2.07 -6.54
C VAL A 52 -2.22 3.05 -7.49
N TRP A 53 -1.50 4.04 -6.94
CA TRP A 53 -0.72 4.99 -7.73
C TRP A 53 0.39 4.29 -8.51
N SER A 54 1.13 3.36 -7.88
CA SER A 54 2.17 2.57 -8.55
C SER A 54 1.61 1.77 -9.72
N ILE A 55 0.44 1.12 -9.53
CA ILE A 55 -0.25 0.35 -10.57
C ILE A 55 -0.75 1.29 -11.68
N ALA A 56 -1.40 2.41 -11.34
CA ALA A 56 -1.93 3.36 -12.31
C ALA A 56 -0.83 3.99 -13.18
N VAL A 57 0.28 4.41 -12.56
CA VAL A 57 1.43 4.96 -13.29
C VAL A 57 2.09 3.89 -14.16
N SER A 58 2.22 2.65 -13.66
CA SER A 58 2.75 1.53 -14.45
C SER A 58 1.86 1.20 -15.65
N ALA A 59 0.53 1.27 -15.49
CA ALA A 59 -0.42 1.05 -16.57
C ALA A 59 -0.36 2.16 -17.63
N ILE A 60 -0.22 3.42 -17.21
CA ILE A 60 -0.07 4.55 -18.13
C ILE A 60 1.27 4.46 -18.88
N LEU A 61 2.39 4.27 -18.16
CA LEU A 61 3.72 4.22 -18.76
C LEU A 61 4.01 2.94 -19.56
N GLY A 62 3.29 1.85 -19.30
CA GLY A 62 3.39 0.59 -20.05
C GLY A 62 2.43 0.49 -21.23
N ALA A 63 1.46 1.41 -21.36
CA ALA A 63 0.52 1.47 -22.48
C ALA A 63 1.01 2.34 -23.65
N TYR A 64 2.13 3.05 -23.50
CA TYR A 64 2.80 3.83 -24.56
C TYR A 64 4.15 3.22 -24.92
#